data_AF-A0A1V6MZW9-F1
#
_entry.id   AF-A0A1V6MZW9-F1
#
_cell.length_a   1.000
_cell.length_b   1.000
_cell.length_c   1.000
_cell.angle_alpha   90.00
_cell.angle_beta   90.00
_cell.angle_gamma   90.00
#
_symmetry.space_group_name_H-M   'P 1'
#
loop_
_entity.id
_entity.type
_entity.pdbx_description
1 polymer ?
#
loop_
_entity_poly.entity_id
_entity_poly.type
_entity_poly.pdbx_seq_one_letter_code
_entity_poly.pdbx_strand_id
1 'polypeptide(L)'
;MNESEFPPDGRPVDMYLDLLRVRMDSEDFAMLLKVVAPALRALDERSAETVDFALDPQETEELPQKIRDEAALVIATAVTGRLDNQLVEIQVDGTGPVRVVTDAVTASDPDRLAEIAGCIQQRQNDTEELRGIAAASGLPTDF
;
A
#
# COMPACT_ATOMS: atom_id res chain seq x y z
N MET A 1 -28.06 -14.95 -0.74
CA MET A 1 -27.34 -14.88 -2.01
C MET A 1 -27.24 -13.40 -2.34
N ASN A 2 -26.07 -12.79 -2.14
CA ASN A 2 -25.81 -11.44 -2.63
C ASN A 2 -24.99 -11.63 -3.90
N GLU A 3 -25.65 -11.41 -5.03
CA GLU A 3 -25.04 -11.38 -6.34
C GLU A 3 -24.19 -10.12 -6.43
N SER A 4 -22.87 -10.30 -6.54
CA SER A 4 -21.92 -9.22 -6.80
C SER A 4 -22.26 -8.56 -8.13
N GLU A 5 -22.76 -7.32 -8.09
CA GLU A 5 -23.03 -6.46 -9.25
C GLU A 5 -21.73 -5.94 -9.91
N PHE A 6 -20.76 -6.82 -10.16
CA PHE A 6 -19.56 -6.46 -10.92
C PHE A 6 -19.53 -7.25 -12.24
N PRO A 7 -19.30 -6.58 -13.39
CA PRO A 7 -19.16 -7.25 -14.68
C PRO A 7 -18.06 -8.32 -14.61
N PRO A 8 -18.23 -9.48 -15.26
CA PRO A 8 -17.30 -10.61 -15.14
C PRO A 8 -15.90 -10.35 -15.71
N ASP A 9 -15.68 -9.23 -16.40
CA ASP A 9 -14.44 -8.94 -17.14
C ASP A 9 -13.70 -7.65 -16.71
N GLY A 10 -14.27 -6.82 -15.83
CA GLY A 10 -13.63 -5.57 -15.40
C GLY A 10 -12.99 -5.73 -14.03
N ARG A 11 -11.67 -5.88 -13.95
CA ARG A 11 -11.00 -5.90 -12.64
C ARG A 11 -11.31 -4.55 -11.96
N PRO A 12 -11.66 -4.50 -10.66
CA PRO A 12 -11.92 -3.25 -9.94
C PRO A 12 -10.85 -2.17 -10.16
N VAL A 13 -9.61 -2.61 -10.38
CA VAL A 13 -8.46 -1.80 -10.78
C VAL A 13 -8.70 -1.00 -12.06
N ASP A 14 -9.26 -1.63 -13.10
CA ASP A 14 -9.49 -1.00 -14.41
C ASP A 14 -10.48 0.16 -14.26
N MET A 15 -11.55 -0.05 -13.48
CA MET A 15 -12.52 1.00 -13.16
C MET A 15 -11.88 2.16 -12.39
N TYR A 16 -10.99 1.87 -11.44
CA TYR A 16 -10.29 2.91 -10.68
C TYR A 16 -9.33 3.69 -11.58
N LEU A 17 -8.57 3.02 -12.45
CA LEU A 17 -7.68 3.66 -13.41
C LEU A 17 -8.43 4.53 -14.42
N ASP A 18 -9.59 4.09 -14.90
CA ASP A 18 -10.44 4.89 -15.78
C ASP A 18 -10.96 6.16 -15.09
N LEU A 19 -11.31 6.08 -13.80
CA LEU A 19 -11.69 7.25 -13.02
C LEU A 19 -10.52 8.23 -12.88
N LEU A 20 -9.33 7.73 -12.55
CA LEU A 20 -8.13 8.56 -12.40
C LEU A 20 -7.73 9.23 -13.71
N ARG A 21 -7.89 8.53 -14.84
CA ARG A 21 -7.65 9.10 -16.18
C ARG A 21 -8.48 10.34 -16.47
N VAL A 22 -9.70 10.43 -15.92
CA VAL A 22 -10.59 11.58 -16.10
C VAL A 22 -10.28 12.71 -15.10
N ARG A 23 -9.83 12.37 -13.88
CA ARG A 23 -9.64 13.34 -12.79
C ARG A 23 -8.22 13.93 -12.70
N MET A 24 -7.23 13.24 -13.25
CA MET A 24 -5.82 13.63 -13.17
C MET A 24 -5.34 14.26 -14.48
N ASP A 25 -4.34 15.13 -14.37
CA ASP A 25 -3.61 15.62 -15.53
C ASP A 25 -2.93 14.44 -16.24
N SER A 26 -2.79 14.54 -17.56
CA SER A 26 -2.26 13.42 -18.37
C SER A 26 -0.81 13.05 -18.01
N GLU A 27 -0.02 14.04 -17.56
CA GLU A 27 1.35 13.81 -17.09
C GLU A 27 1.38 13.07 -15.75
N ASP A 28 0.57 13.51 -14.79
CA ASP A 28 0.37 12.86 -13.49
C ASP A 28 -0.13 11.41 -13.67
N PHE A 29 -1.10 11.19 -14.56
CA PHE A 29 -1.63 9.86 -14.84
C PHE A 29 -0.59 8.94 -15.49
N ALA A 30 0.23 9.46 -16.41
CA ALA A 30 1.32 8.69 -17.00
C ALA A 30 2.41 8.34 -15.97
N MET A 31 2.70 9.25 -15.03
CA MET A 31 3.61 8.99 -13.92
C MET A 31 3.07 7.91 -12.99
N LEU A 32 1.80 8.00 -12.61
CA LEU A 32 1.12 6.97 -11.82
C LEU A 32 1.23 5.58 -12.48
N LEU A 33 0.92 5.48 -13.77
CA LEU A 33 1.00 4.21 -14.50
C LEU A 33 2.41 3.60 -14.49
N LYS A 34 3.47 4.41 -14.57
CA LYS A 34 4.85 3.91 -14.46
C LYS A 34 5.14 3.28 -13.11
N VAL A 35 4.56 3.82 -12.04
CA VAL A 35 4.74 3.36 -10.67
C VAL A 35 3.94 2.08 -10.40
N VAL A 36 2.68 2.02 -10.84
CA VAL A 36 1.79 0.88 -10.52
C VAL A 36 1.94 -0.29 -11.48
N ALA A 37 2.35 -0.08 -12.74
CA ALA A 37 2.43 -1.16 -13.73
C ALA A 37 3.33 -2.34 -13.32
N PRO A 38 4.52 -2.15 -12.70
CA PRO A 38 5.32 -3.25 -12.19
C PRO A 38 4.60 -4.06 -11.12
N ALA A 39 3.94 -3.39 -10.18
CA ALA A 39 3.19 -4.02 -9.10
C ALA A 39 1.97 -4.81 -9.62
N LEU A 40 1.22 -4.22 -10.55
CA LEU A 40 0.07 -4.88 -11.19
C LEU A 40 0.49 -6.10 -12.01
N ARG A 41 1.63 -6.02 -12.72
CA ARG A 41 2.18 -7.16 -13.46
C ARG A 41 2.59 -8.27 -12.49
N ALA A 42 3.27 -7.94 -11.39
CA ALA A 42 3.67 -8.93 -10.39
C ALA A 42 2.47 -9.66 -9.76
N LEU A 43 1.35 -8.96 -9.54
CA LEU A 43 0.09 -9.55 -9.06
C LEU A 43 -0.57 -10.48 -10.09
N ASP A 44 -0.42 -10.21 -11.37
CA ASP A 44 -0.95 -11.06 -12.44
C ASP A 44 -0.08 -12.31 -12.65
N GLU A 45 1.24 -12.20 -12.41
CA GLU A 45 2.23 -13.27 -12.60
C GLU A 45 2.39 -14.21 -11.39
N ARG A 46 2.01 -13.79 -10.17
CA ARG A 46 2.11 -14.59 -8.95
C ARG A 46 0.82 -14.53 -8.13
N SER A 47 0.28 -15.70 -7.78
CA SER A 47 -0.71 -15.82 -6.71
C SER A 47 -0.14 -15.19 -5.42
N ALA A 48 -0.76 -14.09 -5.00
CA ALA A 48 -0.69 -13.24 -3.80
C ALA A 48 -0.04 -13.75 -2.47
N GLU A 49 0.95 -14.64 -2.48
CA GLU A 49 1.67 -15.04 -1.28
C GLU A 49 2.91 -14.16 -1.11
N THR A 50 2.74 -13.14 -0.26
CA THR A 50 3.80 -12.28 0.29
C THR A 50 4.59 -11.50 -0.76
N VAL A 51 3.96 -10.52 -1.39
CA VAL A 51 4.69 -9.47 -2.11
C VAL A 51 4.82 -8.26 -1.20
N ASP A 52 6.05 -7.96 -0.82
CA ASP A 52 6.39 -6.69 -0.19
C ASP A 52 6.34 -5.61 -1.28
N PHE A 53 5.19 -4.94 -1.42
CA PHE A 53 5.05 -3.75 -2.27
C PHE A 53 5.66 -2.53 -1.56
N ALA A 54 6.87 -2.67 -1.05
CA ALA A 54 7.68 -1.52 -0.71
C ALA A 54 8.04 -0.87 -2.04
N LEU A 55 7.29 0.16 -2.45
CA LEU A 55 7.78 1.09 -3.44
C LEU A 55 9.10 1.65 -2.88
N ASP A 56 10.19 1.52 -3.63
CA ASP A 56 11.52 1.89 -3.14
C ASP A 56 11.45 3.33 -2.60
N PRO A 57 11.79 3.57 -1.32
CA PRO A 57 11.74 4.90 -0.74
C PRO A 57 12.56 5.92 -1.55
N GLN A 58 13.65 5.47 -2.21
CA GLN A 58 14.47 6.34 -3.07
C GLN A 58 13.74 6.74 -4.35
N GLU A 59 13.00 5.81 -5.00
CA GLU A 59 12.24 6.11 -6.22
C GLU A 59 10.93 6.86 -5.93
N THR A 60 10.43 6.77 -4.70
CA THR A 60 9.19 7.41 -4.26
C THR A 60 9.38 8.75 -3.57
N GLU A 61 10.56 9.06 -3.04
CA GLU A 61 10.86 10.39 -2.47
C GLU A 61 10.78 11.51 -3.52
N GLU A 62 11.11 11.20 -4.79
CA GLU A 62 11.00 12.17 -5.90
C GLU A 62 9.57 12.34 -6.42
N LEU A 63 8.63 11.45 -6.04
CA LEU A 63 7.25 11.49 -6.53
C LEU A 63 6.38 12.46 -5.71
N PRO A 64 5.51 13.24 -6.37
CA PRO A 64 4.50 14.01 -5.67
C PRO A 64 3.67 13.08 -4.77
N GLN A 65 3.42 13.50 -3.53
CA GLN A 65 2.69 12.69 -2.56
C GLN A 65 1.33 12.20 -3.09
N LYS A 66 0.63 13.06 -3.82
CA LYS A 66 -0.63 12.71 -4.50
C LYS A 66 -0.50 11.47 -5.41
N ILE A 67 0.60 11.32 -6.15
CA ILE A 67 0.82 10.17 -7.03
C ILE A 67 1.08 8.90 -6.20
N ARG A 68 1.80 9.03 -5.08
CA ARG A 68 2.06 7.90 -4.17
C ARG A 68 0.80 7.40 -3.49
N ASP A 69 -0.03 8.32 -3.02
CA ASP A 69 -1.30 8.02 -2.37
C ASP A 69 -2.23 7.28 -3.35
N GLU A 70 -2.34 7.76 -4.59
CA GLU A 70 -3.13 7.10 -5.64
C GLU A 70 -2.52 5.75 -6.05
N ALA A 71 -1.19 5.63 -6.12
CA ALA A 71 -0.53 4.37 -6.43
C ALA A 71 -0.84 3.31 -5.37
N ALA A 72 -0.79 3.68 -4.10
CA ALA A 72 -1.14 2.80 -3.00
C ALA A 72 -2.60 2.32 -3.08
N LEU A 73 -3.53 3.22 -3.44
CA LEU A 73 -4.95 2.88 -3.63
C LEU A 73 -5.19 1.95 -4.83
N VAL A 74 -4.50 2.16 -5.96
CA VAL A 74 -4.56 1.28 -7.13
C VAL A 74 -4.07 -0.14 -6.76
N ILE A 75 -2.91 -0.23 -6.09
CA ILE A 75 -2.32 -1.52 -5.69
C ILE A 75 -3.23 -2.21 -4.67
N ALA A 76 -3.74 -1.49 -3.68
CA ALA A 76 -4.68 -2.04 -2.71
C ALA A 76 -5.95 -2.55 -3.38
N THR A 77 -6.49 -1.81 -4.36
CA THR A 77 -7.65 -2.25 -5.17
C THR A 77 -7.34 -3.54 -5.94
N ALA A 78 -6.11 -3.68 -6.46
CA ALA A 78 -5.67 -4.88 -7.16
C ALA A 78 -5.54 -6.09 -6.23
N VAL A 79 -5.01 -5.88 -5.03
CA VAL A 79 -4.82 -6.93 -4.02
C VAL A 79 -6.14 -7.36 -3.40
N THR A 80 -6.99 -6.40 -3.04
CA THR A 80 -8.22 -6.65 -2.28
C THR A 80 -9.44 -6.89 -3.15
N GLY A 81 -9.41 -6.46 -4.42
CA GLY A 81 -10.58 -6.43 -5.30
C GLY A 81 -11.66 -5.43 -4.85
N ARG A 82 -11.33 -4.49 -3.97
CA ARG A 82 -12.27 -3.53 -3.37
C ARG A 82 -11.99 -2.11 -3.83
N LEU A 83 -13.04 -1.32 -4.06
CA LEU A 83 -12.96 0.10 -4.43
C LEU A 83 -13.11 1.04 -3.24
N ASP A 84 -13.55 0.54 -2.09
CA ASP A 84 -13.76 1.30 -0.86
C ASP A 84 -12.51 1.36 0.03
N ASN A 85 -11.34 1.11 -0.57
CA ASN A 85 -10.06 1.32 0.09
C ASN A 85 -9.85 2.82 0.35
N GLN A 86 -9.32 3.14 1.51
CA GLN A 86 -9.04 4.48 1.98
C GLN A 86 -7.62 4.55 2.52
N LEU A 87 -6.96 5.68 2.25
CA LEU A 87 -5.68 6.00 2.84
C LEU A 87 -5.92 6.78 4.13
N VAL A 88 -5.40 6.26 5.24
CA VAL A 88 -5.45 6.89 6.55
C VAL A 88 -4.05 7.13 7.09
N GLU A 89 -3.86 8.25 7.77
CA GLU A 89 -2.62 8.55 8.48
C GLU A 89 -2.79 8.17 9.96
N ILE A 90 -1.94 7.28 10.43
CA ILE A 90 -1.95 6.77 11.80
C ILE A 90 -0.69 7.26 12.50
N GLN A 91 -0.83 7.83 13.69
CA GLN A 91 0.33 8.18 14.52
C GLN A 91 0.83 6.93 15.21
N VAL A 92 2.09 6.56 14.93
CA VAL A 92 2.76 5.44 15.60
C VAL A 92 3.83 5.99 16.53
N ASP A 93 3.76 5.59 17.79
CA ASP A 93 4.71 6.00 18.81
C ASP A 93 6.13 5.53 18.45
N GLY A 94 7.04 6.48 18.28
CA GLY A 94 8.45 6.23 17.96
C GLY A 94 8.81 6.34 16.47
N THR A 95 7.84 6.25 15.56
CA THR A 95 8.08 6.36 14.10
C THR A 95 7.36 7.49 13.39
N GLY A 96 6.45 8.18 14.09
CA GLY A 96 5.73 9.31 13.53
C GLY A 96 4.55 8.89 12.66
N PRO A 97 4.03 9.77 11.79
CA PRO A 97 2.86 9.49 10.98
C PRO A 97 3.16 8.42 9.91
N VAL A 98 2.44 7.30 9.98
CA VAL A 98 2.48 6.23 8.99
C VAL A 98 1.18 6.24 8.18
N ARG A 99 1.30 6.18 6.85
CA ARG A 99 0.15 6.09 5.95
C ARG A 99 -0.19 4.63 5.67
N VAL A 100 -1.44 4.26 5.89
CA VAL A 100 -1.94 2.90 5.74
C VAL A 100 -3.15 2.92 4.82
N VAL A 101 -3.20 1.97 3.88
CA VAL A 101 -4.40 1.72 3.09
C VAL A 101 -5.23 0.63 3.76
N THR A 102 -6.51 0.90 4.00
CA THR A 102 -7.43 -0.06 4.61
C THR A 102 -8.85 0.16 4.09
N ASP A 103 -9.78 -0.75 4.37
CA ASP A 103 -11.17 -0.60 3.93
C ASP A 103 -11.92 0.47 4.74
N ALA A 104 -12.99 1.01 4.18
CA ALA A 104 -13.76 2.10 4.78
C ALA A 104 -14.26 1.84 6.21
N VAL A 105 -14.58 0.58 6.56
CA VAL A 105 -15.03 0.23 7.91
C VAL A 105 -13.89 0.37 8.90
N THR A 106 -12.75 -0.22 8.57
CA THR A 106 -11.52 -0.15 9.39
C THR A 106 -10.99 1.28 9.50
N ALA A 107 -11.05 2.06 8.41
CA ALA A 107 -10.63 3.46 8.38
C ALA A 107 -11.43 4.35 9.34
N SER A 108 -12.68 3.98 9.63
CA SER A 108 -13.59 4.75 10.50
C SER A 108 -13.57 4.28 11.96
N ASP A 109 -12.88 3.18 12.27
CA ASP A 109 -12.86 2.55 13.59
C ASP A 109 -11.54 2.86 14.33
N PRO A 110 -11.56 3.75 15.35
CA PRO A 110 -10.34 4.15 16.06
C PRO A 110 -9.67 2.99 16.80
N ASP A 111 -10.44 1.99 17.26
CA ASP A 111 -9.88 0.83 17.96
C ASP A 111 -9.08 -0.05 17.00
N ARG A 112 -9.57 -0.21 15.76
CA ARG A 112 -8.85 -0.93 14.70
C ARG A 112 -7.60 -0.19 14.25
N LEU A 113 -7.65 1.13 14.15
CA LEU A 113 -6.46 1.93 13.83
C LEU A 113 -5.39 1.82 14.93
N ALA A 114 -5.80 1.73 16.20
CA ALA A 114 -4.90 1.48 17.31
C ALA A 114 -4.27 0.07 17.26
N GLU A 115 -5.05 -0.96 16.88
CA GLU A 115 -4.52 -2.31 16.63
C GLU A 115 -3.45 -2.30 15.53
N ILE A 116 -3.71 -1.59 14.42
CA ILE A 116 -2.74 -1.45 13.32
C ILE A 116 -1.47 -0.72 13.80
N ALA A 117 -1.61 0.37 14.55
CA ALA A 117 -0.48 1.10 15.12
C ALA A 117 0.39 0.20 16.01
N GLY A 118 -0.24 -0.61 16.87
CA GLY A 118 0.45 -1.58 17.72
C GLY A 118 1.20 -2.65 16.93
N CYS A 119 0.59 -3.18 15.87
CA CYS A 119 1.26 -4.14 14.98
C CYS A 119 2.48 -3.52 14.28
N ILE A 120 2.39 -2.28 13.81
CA ILE A 120 3.50 -1.57 13.17
C ILE A 120 4.64 -1.35 14.17
N GLN A 121 4.31 -0.89 15.38
CA GLN A 121 5.30 -0.70 16.45
C GLN A 121 5.99 -2.00 16.83
N GLN A 122 5.25 -3.10 16.99
CA GLN A 122 5.84 -4.39 17.32
C GLN A 122 6.81 -4.86 16.24
N ARG A 123 6.43 -4.75 14.96
CA ARG A 123 7.30 -5.11 13.84
C ARG A 123 8.61 -4.30 13.83
N GLN A 124 8.56 -3.03 14.23
CA GLN A 124 9.75 -2.20 14.33
C GLN A 124 10.66 -2.66 15.47
N ASN A 125 10.10 -2.92 16.65
CA ASN A 125 10.85 -3.46 17.79
C ASN A 125 11.54 -4.78 17.42
N ASP A 126 10.81 -5.69 16.74
CA ASP A 126 11.37 -6.96 16.26
C ASP A 126 12.51 -6.72 15.27
N THR A 127 12.36 -5.73 14.37
CA THR A 127 13.41 -5.37 13.39
C THR A 127 14.66 -4.80 14.08
N GLU A 128 14.48 -3.94 15.08
CA GLU A 128 15.59 -3.38 15.86
C GLU A 128 16.31 -4.45 16.68
N GLU A 129 15.57 -5.38 17.28
CA GLU A 129 16.14 -6.53 17.99
C GLU A 129 16.97 -7.39 17.03
N LEU A 130 16.43 -7.72 15.86
CA LEU A 130 17.15 -8.48 14.83
C LEU A 130 18.42 -7.76 14.37
N ARG A 131 18.39 -6.44 14.18
CA ARG A 131 19.60 -5.65 13.88
C ARG A 131 20.61 -5.71 15.02
N GLY A 132 20.17 -5.63 16.27
CA GLY A 132 21.03 -5.76 17.44
C GLY A 132 21.75 -7.12 17.49
N ILE A 133 21.01 -8.20 17.21
CA ILE A 133 21.57 -9.56 17.15
C ILE A 133 22.57 -9.69 15.99
N ALA A 134 22.22 -9.17 14.81
CA ALA A 134 23.11 -9.18 13.65
C ALA A 134 24.41 -8.40 13.92
N ALA A 135 24.31 -7.20 14.51
CA ALA A 135 25.45 -6.39 14.89
C ALA A 135 26.36 -7.09 15.91
N ALA A 136 25.79 -7.72 16.94
CA ALA A 136 26.55 -8.49 17.93
C ALA A 136 27.23 -9.74 17.34
N SER A 137 26.66 -10.28 16.26
CA SER A 137 27.16 -11.48 15.56
C SER A 137 28.11 -11.16 14.40
N GLY A 138 28.37 -9.88 14.12
CA GLY A 138 29.19 -9.45 12.98
C GLY A 138 28.52 -9.70 11.61
N LEU A 139 27.20 -9.82 11.58
CA LEU A 139 26.40 -9.99 10.35
C LEU A 139 25.99 -8.61 9.79
N PRO A 140 25.69 -8.52 8.48
CA PRO A 140 25.13 -7.29 7.88
C PRO A 140 23.86 -6.84 8.60
N THR A 141 23.59 -5.53 8.62
CA THR A 141 22.40 -4.94 9.26
C THR A 141 21.53 -4.14 8.29
N ASP A 142 21.94 -4.06 7.03
CA ASP A 142 21.20 -3.42 5.94
C ASP A 142 20.13 -4.38 5.42
N PHE A 143 19.08 -4.53 6.23
CA PHE A 143 17.81 -5.16 5.87
C PHE A 143 16.66 -4.22 6.24
#